data_AF-F3FVP4-F1
#
_entry.id   AF-F3FVP4-F1
#
_cell.length_a   1.000
_cell.length_b   1.000
_cell.length_c   1.000
_cell.angle_alpha   90.00
_cell.angle_beta   90.00
_cell.angle_gamma   90.00
#
_symmetry.space_group_name_H-M   'P 1'
#
loop_
_entity.id
_entity.type
_entity.pdbx_description
1 polymer ?
#
loop_
_entity_poly.entity_id
_entity_poly.type
_entity_poly.pdbx_seq_one_letter_code
_entity_poly.pdbx_strand_id
1 'polypeptide(L)'
;ALAQGQPVLLAAKTTSLQRWAEQLQQYATGQTLKAERDYWLQALQGADQPLPRDKPEGTMRNRDAAHASSWLSRDLTHKLLKVAPAAYRTHVNDLLLTALAQVLCEWSQQPSVLIQLEGH
;
A
#
# COMPACT_ATOMS: atom_id res chain seq x y z
N ALA A 1 -32.09 -13.10 -16.51
CA ALA A 1 -31.96 -11.78 -17.17
C ALA A 1 -31.46 -11.89 -18.61
N LEU A 2 -30.16 -12.13 -18.89
CA LEU A 2 -29.64 -12.25 -20.27
C LEU A 2 -30.20 -13.45 -21.06
N ALA A 3 -30.41 -14.59 -20.40
CA ALA A 3 -31.01 -15.78 -21.02
C ALA A 3 -32.55 -15.70 -21.21
N GLN A 4 -33.19 -14.62 -20.76
CA GLN A 4 -34.66 -14.43 -20.81
C GLN A 4 -35.08 -13.24 -21.68
N GLY A 5 -34.16 -12.67 -22.47
CA GLY A 5 -34.46 -11.55 -23.37
C GLY A 5 -34.80 -10.22 -22.69
N GLN A 6 -34.54 -10.09 -21.38
CA GLN A 6 -34.77 -8.84 -20.65
C GLN A 6 -33.57 -7.90 -20.77
N PRO A 7 -33.80 -6.57 -20.91
CA PRO A 7 -32.73 -5.59 -21.02
C PRO A 7 -31.87 -5.58 -19.75
N VAL A 8 -30.56 -5.68 -19.92
CA VAL A 8 -29.59 -5.58 -18.81
C VAL A 8 -29.45 -4.12 -18.42
N LEU A 9 -29.99 -3.76 -17.26
CA LEU A 9 -29.77 -2.47 -16.64
C LEU A 9 -28.47 -2.52 -15.84
N LEU A 10 -27.45 -1.82 -16.34
CA LEU A 10 -26.21 -1.57 -15.59
C LEU A 10 -26.38 -0.34 -14.70
N ALA A 11 -25.60 -0.29 -13.63
CA ALA A 11 -25.50 0.90 -12.80
C ALA A 11 -25.08 2.12 -13.63
N ALA A 12 -25.46 3.31 -13.18
CA ALA A 12 -25.08 4.56 -13.83
C ALA A 12 -23.55 4.66 -13.94
N LYS A 13 -23.08 5.23 -15.06
CA LYS A 13 -21.65 5.48 -15.26
C LYS A 13 -21.14 6.43 -14.17
N THR A 14 -20.04 6.06 -13.54
CA THR A 14 -19.24 6.97 -12.72
C THR A 14 -18.40 7.88 -13.61
N THR A 15 -17.55 8.70 -12.99
CA THR A 15 -16.56 9.53 -13.71
C THR A 15 -15.75 8.70 -14.70
N SER A 16 -15.69 9.14 -15.95
CA SER A 16 -14.85 8.49 -16.97
C SER A 16 -13.37 8.62 -16.59
N LEU A 17 -12.56 7.63 -16.96
CA LEU A 17 -11.12 7.66 -16.75
C LEU A 17 -10.47 8.93 -17.32
N GLN A 18 -10.92 9.37 -18.50
CA GLN A 18 -10.47 10.61 -19.13
C GLN A 18 -10.70 11.82 -18.22
N ARG A 19 -11.93 11.99 -17.73
CA ARG A 19 -12.27 13.12 -16.86
C ARG A 19 -11.49 13.07 -15.54
N TRP A 20 -11.28 11.88 -14.99
CA TRP A 20 -10.44 11.70 -13.80
C TRP A 20 -8.98 12.09 -14.07
N ALA A 21 -8.40 11.68 -15.20
CA ALA A 21 -7.03 12.02 -15.57
C ALA A 21 -6.84 13.53 -15.79
N GLU A 22 -7.80 14.20 -16.44
CA GLU A 22 -7.81 15.66 -16.61
C GLU A 22 -7.86 16.39 -15.24
N GLN A 23 -8.71 15.91 -14.32
CA GLN A 23 -8.77 16.45 -12.96
C GLN A 23 -7.49 16.19 -12.17
N LEU A 24 -6.86 15.03 -12.34
CA LEU A 24 -5.59 14.71 -11.69
C LEU A 24 -4.46 15.65 -12.14
N GLN A 25 -4.40 16.00 -13.44
CA GLN A 25 -3.43 16.98 -13.94
C GLN A 25 -3.67 18.38 -13.35
N GLN A 26 -4.93 18.81 -13.25
CA GLN A 26 -5.27 20.08 -12.59
C GLN A 26 -4.88 20.05 -11.10
N TYR A 27 -5.17 18.95 -10.40
CA TYR A 27 -4.77 18.76 -9.00
C TYR A 27 -3.26 18.82 -8.81
N ALA A 28 -2.49 18.18 -9.69
CA ALA A 28 -1.03 18.13 -9.63
C ALA A 28 -0.36 19.52 -9.74
N THR A 29 -1.04 20.49 -10.34
CA THR A 29 -0.55 21.89 -10.43
C THR A 29 -1.16 22.81 -9.38
N GLY A 30 -2.11 22.30 -8.59
CA GLY A 30 -2.85 23.04 -7.58
C GLY A 30 -2.03 23.38 -6.34
N GLN A 31 -2.54 24.34 -5.56
CA GLN A 31 -1.89 24.81 -4.34
C GLN A 31 -1.88 23.76 -3.22
N THR A 32 -2.84 22.83 -3.23
CA THR A 32 -2.95 21.74 -2.26
C THR A 32 -1.72 20.83 -2.31
N LEU A 33 -1.33 20.34 -3.50
CA LEU A 33 -0.15 19.48 -3.62
C LEU A 33 1.14 20.25 -3.30
N LYS A 34 1.21 21.55 -3.63
CA LYS A 34 2.35 22.39 -3.26
C LYS A 34 2.50 22.52 -1.74
N ALA A 35 1.39 22.53 -0.99
CA ALA A 35 1.43 22.58 0.47
C ALA A 35 1.94 21.25 1.08
N GLU A 36 1.75 20.11 0.42
CA GLU A 36 2.26 18.80 0.87
C GLU A 36 3.74 18.59 0.52
N ARG A 37 4.31 19.37 -0.40
CA ARG A 37 5.68 19.19 -0.89
C ARG A 37 6.71 19.11 0.24
N ASP A 38 6.64 20.06 1.17
CA ASP A 38 7.64 20.17 2.24
C ASP A 38 7.54 19.00 3.21
N TYR A 39 6.31 18.50 3.46
CA TYR A 39 6.09 17.26 4.21
C TYR A 39 6.76 16.06 3.53
N TRP A 40 6.56 15.87 2.22
CA TRP A 40 7.16 14.75 1.49
C TRP A 40 8.68 14.81 1.43
N LEU A 41 9.24 16.01 1.23
CA LEU A 41 10.69 16.21 1.26
C LEU A 41 11.26 15.86 2.63
N GLN A 42 10.61 16.28 3.72
CA GLN A 42 11.04 15.97 5.07
C GLN A 42 10.88 14.47 5.39
N ALA A 43 9.80 13.83 4.96
CA ALA A 43 9.53 12.42 5.22
C ALA A 43 10.55 11.48 4.56
N LEU A 44 11.13 11.89 3.42
CA LEU A 44 12.12 11.10 2.68
C LEU A 44 13.57 11.43 3.03
N GLN A 45 13.82 12.44 3.87
CA GLN A 45 15.17 12.78 4.30
C GLN A 45 15.81 11.61 5.07
N GLY A 46 16.96 11.13 4.59
CA GLY A 46 17.71 10.05 5.24
C GLY A 46 17.17 8.64 4.98
N ALA A 47 16.13 8.48 4.15
CA ALA A 47 15.50 7.19 3.85
C ALA A 47 16.21 6.36 2.74
N ASP A 48 17.51 6.58 2.54
CA ASP A 48 18.27 6.01 1.40
C ASP A 48 19.16 4.82 1.80
N GLN A 49 18.89 4.21 2.96
CA GLN A 49 19.66 3.04 3.39
C GLN A 49 19.10 1.77 2.74
N PRO A 50 19.85 1.10 1.84
CA PRO A 50 19.38 -0.13 1.23
C PRO A 50 19.27 -1.25 2.26
N LEU A 51 18.29 -2.12 2.09
CA LEU A 51 18.19 -3.34 2.89
C LEU A 51 19.36 -4.29 2.60
N PRO A 52 19.82 -5.07 3.59
CA PRO A 52 20.85 -6.09 3.38
C PRO A 52 20.43 -7.09 2.31
N ARG A 53 21.39 -7.48 1.45
CA ARG A 53 21.16 -8.46 0.38
C ARG A 53 22.23 -9.54 0.45
N ASP A 54 21.82 -10.80 0.41
CA ASP A 54 22.75 -11.93 0.37
C ASP A 54 23.60 -11.95 -0.92
N LYS A 55 23.05 -11.42 -2.02
CA LYS A 55 23.72 -11.28 -3.33
C LYS A 55 23.46 -9.89 -3.92
N PRO A 56 24.28 -8.89 -3.58
CA PRO A 56 24.14 -7.52 -4.08
C PRO A 56 24.20 -7.44 -5.62
N GLU A 57 25.07 -8.27 -6.23
CA GLU A 57 25.30 -8.32 -7.69
C GLU A 57 24.31 -9.22 -8.45
N GLY A 58 23.28 -9.75 -7.76
CA GLY A 58 22.31 -10.66 -8.36
C GLY A 58 21.43 -9.99 -9.42
N THR A 59 20.96 -10.78 -10.41
CA THR A 59 20.03 -10.31 -11.43
C THR A 59 18.63 -10.10 -10.86
N MET A 60 17.98 -8.99 -11.23
CA MET A 60 16.61 -8.66 -10.82
C MET A 60 15.58 -9.05 -11.90
N ARG A 61 15.68 -10.27 -12.44
CA ARG A 61 14.72 -10.75 -13.45
C ARG A 61 13.50 -11.32 -12.75
N ASN A 62 12.31 -10.99 -13.24
CA ASN A 62 11.05 -11.51 -12.68
C ASN A 62 11.02 -13.06 -12.61
N ARG A 63 11.65 -13.74 -13.58
CA ARG A 63 11.77 -15.21 -13.60
C ARG A 63 12.49 -15.81 -12.39
N ASP A 64 13.35 -15.02 -11.73
CA ASP A 64 14.16 -15.45 -10.59
C ASP A 64 13.43 -15.16 -9.25
N ALA A 65 12.22 -14.59 -9.29
CA ALA A 65 11.45 -14.24 -8.11
C ALA A 65 10.90 -15.50 -7.40
N ALA A 66 11.06 -15.54 -6.08
CA ALA A 66 10.48 -16.55 -5.21
C ALA A 66 9.48 -15.91 -4.24
N HIS A 67 8.48 -16.68 -3.83
CA HIS A 67 7.44 -16.23 -2.90
C HIS A 67 7.46 -17.08 -1.64
N ALA A 68 7.47 -16.43 -0.49
CA ALA A 68 7.19 -17.05 0.80
C ALA A 68 5.80 -16.60 1.26
N SER A 69 5.03 -17.49 1.87
CA SER A 69 3.69 -17.19 2.35
C SER A 69 3.49 -17.78 3.74
N SER A 70 2.75 -17.05 4.57
CA SER A 70 2.35 -17.48 5.90
C SER A 70 0.89 -17.11 6.13
N TRP A 71 0.24 -17.81 7.05
CA TRP A 71 -1.18 -17.62 7.35
C TRP A 71 -1.38 -17.51 8.85
N LEU A 72 -2.30 -16.63 9.25
CA LEU A 72 -2.81 -16.55 10.60
C LEU A 72 -3.99 -17.51 10.76
N SER A 73 -4.10 -18.12 11.94
CA SER A 73 -5.27 -18.93 12.29
C SER A 73 -6.55 -18.08 12.28
N ARG A 74 -7.71 -18.72 12.14
CA ARG A 74 -9.01 -18.03 12.16
C ARG A 74 -9.21 -17.16 13.40
N ASP A 75 -8.77 -17.63 14.57
CA ASP A 75 -8.85 -16.90 15.83
C ASP A 75 -8.00 -15.62 15.80
N LEU A 76 -6.74 -15.74 15.37
CA LEU A 76 -5.83 -14.60 15.25
C LEU A 76 -6.31 -13.58 14.21
N THR A 77 -6.79 -14.05 13.06
CA THR A 77 -7.39 -13.18 12.03
C THR A 77 -8.62 -12.45 12.56
N HIS A 78 -9.47 -13.11 13.36
CA HIS A 78 -10.62 -12.45 13.98
C HIS A 78 -10.20 -11.34 14.96
N LYS A 79 -9.21 -11.63 15.82
CA LYS A 79 -8.65 -10.63 16.74
C LYS A 79 -8.06 -9.44 15.99
N LEU A 80 -7.30 -9.70 14.92
CA LEU A 80 -6.69 -8.66 14.08
C LEU A 80 -7.73 -7.78 13.38
N LEU A 81 -8.82 -8.36 12.85
CA LEU A 81 -9.80 -7.60 12.05
C LEU A 81 -10.88 -6.92 12.89
N LYS A 82 -11.23 -7.47 14.05
CA LYS A 82 -12.40 -7.02 14.83
C LYS A 82 -12.05 -6.38 16.16
N VAL A 83 -10.98 -6.81 16.82
CA VAL A 83 -10.64 -6.38 18.18
C VAL A 83 -9.61 -5.26 18.16
N ALA A 84 -8.54 -5.42 17.38
CA ALA A 84 -7.43 -4.47 17.37
C ALA A 84 -7.78 -3.08 16.78
N PRO A 85 -8.56 -2.95 15.67
CA PRO A 85 -8.98 -1.66 15.14
C PRO A 85 -9.84 -0.85 16.13
N ALA A 86 -10.63 -1.55 16.95
CA ALA A 86 -11.51 -0.91 17.93
C ALA A 86 -10.73 -0.29 19.10
N ALA A 87 -9.54 -0.82 19.43
CA ALA A 87 -8.71 -0.33 20.53
C ALA A 87 -7.90 0.92 20.14
N TYR A 88 -7.51 1.04 18.87
CA TYR A 88 -6.57 2.09 18.42
C TYR A 88 -7.16 3.06 17.39
N ARG A 89 -8.43 2.88 16.96
CA ARG A 89 -9.07 3.62 15.85
C ARG A 89 -8.23 3.57 14.56
N THR A 90 -7.48 2.50 14.39
CA THR A 90 -6.59 2.27 13.26
C THR A 90 -7.27 1.41 12.21
N HIS A 91 -6.79 1.50 10.97
CA HIS A 91 -7.12 0.52 9.95
C HIS A 91 -6.25 -0.72 10.15
N VAL A 92 -6.70 -1.88 9.66
CA VAL A 92 -5.89 -3.13 9.72
C VAL A 92 -4.49 -2.95 9.15
N ASN A 93 -4.35 -2.07 8.15
CA ASN A 93 -3.08 -1.74 7.53
C ASN A 93 -2.07 -1.17 8.53
N ASP A 94 -2.49 -0.36 9.51
CA ASP A 94 -1.56 0.24 10.48
C ASP A 94 -0.90 -0.84 11.34
N LEU A 95 -1.65 -1.86 11.73
CA LEU A 95 -1.14 -2.97 12.53
C LEU A 95 -0.18 -3.85 11.71
N LEU A 96 -0.56 -4.16 10.47
CA LEU A 96 0.28 -4.95 9.57
C LEU A 96 1.56 -4.22 9.21
N LEU A 97 1.49 -2.91 8.92
CA LEU A 97 2.65 -2.08 8.62
C LEU A 97 3.55 -1.91 9.84
N THR A 98 2.98 -1.76 11.04
CA THR A 98 3.76 -1.70 12.28
C THR A 98 4.52 -3.01 12.50
N ALA A 99 3.87 -4.15 12.36
CA ALA A 99 4.50 -5.46 12.51
C ALA A 99 5.59 -5.67 11.44
N LEU A 100 5.32 -5.29 10.18
CA LEU A 100 6.28 -5.38 9.09
C LEU A 100 7.50 -4.49 9.34
N ALA A 101 7.30 -3.24 9.74
CA ALA A 101 8.38 -2.31 10.03
C ALA A 101 9.26 -2.81 11.19
N GLN A 102 8.65 -3.32 12.27
CA GLN A 102 9.39 -3.89 13.40
C GLN A 102 10.28 -5.05 12.97
N VAL A 103 9.70 -6.01 12.23
CA VAL A 103 10.43 -7.19 11.74
C VAL A 103 11.57 -6.79 10.81
N LEU A 104 11.33 -5.85 9.88
CA LEU A 104 12.36 -5.39 8.95
C LEU A 104 13.47 -4.61 9.65
N CYS A 105 13.15 -3.75 10.62
CA CYS A 105 14.15 -3.01 11.39
C CYS A 105 15.03 -3.96 12.21
N GLU A 106 14.41 -4.93 12.91
CA GLU A 106 15.12 -5.95 13.69
C GLU A 106 16.00 -6.82 12.78
N TRP A 107 15.46 -7.30 11.66
CA TRP A 107 16.22 -8.15 10.74
C TRP A 107 17.38 -7.41 10.06
N SER A 108 17.15 -6.17 9.61
CA SER A 108 18.16 -5.36 8.92
C SER A 108 19.14 -4.64 9.85
N GLN A 109 18.88 -4.65 11.16
CA GLN A 109 19.61 -3.87 12.17
C GLN A 109 19.63 -2.36 11.86
N GLN A 110 18.54 -1.86 11.27
CA GLN A 110 18.37 -0.44 10.93
C GLN A 110 17.32 0.20 11.85
N PRO A 111 17.44 1.50 12.17
CA PRO A 111 16.49 2.19 13.04
C PRO A 111 15.13 2.46 12.37
N SER A 112 15.07 2.40 11.04
CA SER A 112 13.87 2.68 10.24
C SER A 112 13.96 2.00 8.87
N VAL A 113 12.81 1.77 8.23
CA VAL A 113 12.70 1.23 6.87
C VAL A 113 11.70 2.04 6.04
N LEU A 114 11.98 2.22 4.75
CA LEU A 114 11.08 2.85 3.80
C LEU A 114 10.23 1.78 3.10
N ILE A 115 8.91 1.91 3.17
CA ILE A 115 7.95 0.96 2.59
C ILE A 115 7.07 1.71 1.58
N GLN A 116 7.06 1.24 0.33
CA GLN A 116 6.11 1.72 -0.67
C GLN A 116 4.76 1.03 -0.47
N LEU A 117 3.71 1.81 -0.22
CA LEU A 117 2.35 1.33 -0.07
C LEU A 117 1.53 1.66 -1.31
N GLU A 118 0.89 0.66 -1.90
CA GLU A 118 -0.11 0.85 -2.95
C GLU A 118 -1.51 0.70 -2.33
N GLY A 119 -2.33 1.74 -2.43
CA GLY A 119 -3.74 1.72 -2.02
C GLY A 119 -4.63 1.45 -3.24
N HIS A 120 -5.52 0.47 -3.12
CA HIS A 120 -6.54 0.15 -4.14
C HIS A 120 -7.94 0.55 -3.67
#